data_AF-A0A0S9EVJ6-F1
#
_entry.id   AF-A0A0S9EVJ6-F1
#
_cell.length_a   1.000
_cell.length_b   1.000
_cell.length_c   1.000
_cell.angle_alpha   90.00
_cell.angle_beta   90.00
_cell.angle_gamma   90.00
#
_symmetry.space_group_name_H-M   'P 1'
#
loop_
_entity.id
_entity.type
_entity.pdbx_description
1 polymer ?
#
loop_
_entity_poly.entity_id
_entity_poly.type
_entity_poly.pdbx_seq_one_letter_code
_entity_poly.pdbx_strand_id
1 'polypeptide(L)'
;MDQADFVHLVRMSEHASADNSRAYRRSVAAFAALGYAWVLGCLVLATAIVLWVVPQLLHGRFRLAMVWLLLGAVGLLWVSLRALWVRLEPPGGVEITALEAPELFEALERIRRKIKGPPIHTVRLDSEFNASIQQVPRFGLLGGAVNHLTIGLPLLMALDRPRFLAVLAHEYGHLRGDHGRFAAWIYRTRLSWMRLNHSLSDDEGPAAAATQAFMRWYFPRFSAKTFALARQDEYEADRIAGRLLGREVTAAALAEIEIRGAWLHEEFWGRHWSGAAGNPLPVGPYRSMRRRLAEPPDAAFANDAMRQALKRISSVDDTHPGLRDRIESLDASPTVPDWSRGTALGLLGPEAKRWVAHFDKEWCRDNATEWKQHHAWLERVRVRAEALGASTAQSSAAELVELARLKRHLDPRANVRPLYETALERSPEHPAALRGLVTCLAEDDREGKLALLHRLWDTASGDRFWAARTALAELETPRLGKEHDAAAFKQWRKRLERAQESEDRAWEELSGTSFFSQISRHDLSDFELAELTAELARCAPLARCWLVRKNLREYPQRRAYLLFVELPGLDDDSRYHLCRALERNLSIPGPTLALWAGESPTLKEIQRYAFDPIFMR
;
A
#
# COMPACT_ATOMS: atom_id res chain seq x y z
N MET A 1 6.98 -23.62 -2.16
CA MET A 1 5.60 -24.00 -2.50
C MET A 1 5.16 -23.03 -3.58
N ASP A 2 4.62 -23.54 -4.69
CA ASP A 2 4.20 -22.66 -5.79
C ASP A 2 2.94 -21.87 -5.40
N GLN A 3 2.70 -20.74 -6.07
CA GLN A 3 1.54 -19.87 -5.82
C GLN A 3 0.23 -20.61 -6.06
N ALA A 4 0.16 -21.48 -7.07
CA ALA A 4 -1.01 -22.31 -7.36
C ALA A 4 -1.37 -23.24 -6.19
N ASP A 5 -0.36 -23.89 -5.58
CA ASP A 5 -0.54 -24.77 -4.42
C ASP A 5 -1.05 -23.99 -3.20
N PHE A 6 -0.55 -22.77 -2.99
CA PHE A 6 -0.99 -21.91 -1.90
C PHE A 6 -2.46 -21.48 -2.07
N VAL A 7 -2.83 -21.03 -3.27
CA VAL A 7 -4.22 -20.67 -3.59
C VAL A 7 -5.15 -21.87 -3.38
N HIS A 8 -4.72 -23.06 -3.78
CA HIS A 8 -5.50 -24.29 -3.55
C HIS A 8 -5.69 -24.59 -2.06
N LEU A 9 -4.62 -24.49 -1.25
CA LEU A 9 -4.69 -24.68 0.20
C LEU A 9 -5.61 -23.67 0.89
N VAL A 10 -5.60 -22.41 0.44
CA VAL A 10 -6.50 -21.37 0.94
C VAL A 10 -7.95 -21.73 0.64
N ARG A 11 -8.28 -22.07 -0.62
CA ARG A 11 -9.66 -22.45 -1.01
C ARG A 11 -10.17 -23.67 -0.26
N MET A 12 -9.34 -24.71 -0.13
CA MET A 12 -9.70 -25.88 0.68
C MET A 12 -9.93 -25.52 2.15
N SER A 13 -9.11 -24.62 2.68
CA SER A 13 -9.23 -24.11 4.05
C SER A 13 -10.50 -23.30 4.25
N GLU A 14 -10.92 -22.50 3.27
CA GLU A 14 -12.17 -21.74 3.28
C GLU A 14 -13.39 -22.67 3.26
N HIS A 15 -13.41 -23.66 2.36
CA HIS A 15 -14.48 -24.67 2.35
C HIS A 15 -14.58 -25.40 3.69
N ALA A 16 -13.45 -25.87 4.23
CA ALA A 16 -13.44 -26.56 5.52
C ALA A 16 -13.87 -25.66 6.70
N SER A 17 -13.53 -24.36 6.65
CA SER A 17 -13.95 -23.36 7.64
C SER A 17 -15.46 -23.07 7.56
N ALA A 18 -16.00 -22.99 6.34
CA ALA A 18 -17.42 -22.77 6.08
C ALA A 18 -18.27 -23.97 6.50
N ASP A 19 -17.84 -25.20 6.17
CA ASP A 19 -18.57 -26.43 6.49
C ASP A 19 -18.66 -26.67 8.00
N ASN A 20 -17.54 -26.55 8.72
CA ASN A 20 -17.51 -26.75 10.16
C ASN A 20 -16.46 -25.87 10.86
N SER A 21 -16.82 -24.60 11.07
CA SER A 21 -15.97 -23.60 11.73
C SER A 21 -15.39 -24.07 13.07
N ARG A 22 -16.14 -24.83 13.88
CA ARG A 22 -15.64 -25.32 15.18
C ARG A 22 -14.55 -26.37 15.02
N ALA A 23 -14.75 -27.34 14.14
CA ALA A 23 -13.73 -28.36 13.85
C ALA A 23 -12.50 -27.73 13.20
N TYR A 24 -12.72 -26.78 12.29
CA TYR A 24 -11.66 -26.04 11.61
C TYR A 24 -10.79 -25.25 12.59
N ARG A 25 -11.39 -24.48 13.51
CA ARG A 25 -10.65 -23.77 14.58
C ARG A 25 -9.79 -24.70 15.42
N ARG A 26 -10.26 -25.91 15.76
CA ARG A 26 -9.45 -26.92 16.45
C ARG A 26 -8.27 -27.40 15.61
N SER A 27 -8.46 -27.59 14.31
CA SER A 27 -7.37 -27.91 13.38
C SER A 27 -6.32 -26.79 13.33
N VAL A 28 -6.76 -25.53 13.26
CA VAL A 28 -5.86 -24.36 13.31
C VAL A 28 -5.10 -24.32 14.64
N ALA A 29 -5.77 -24.57 15.77
CA ALA A 29 -5.15 -24.62 17.09
C ALA A 29 -4.08 -25.74 17.19
N ALA A 30 -4.40 -26.94 16.69
CA ALA A 30 -3.46 -28.05 16.66
C ALA A 30 -2.25 -27.74 15.77
N PHE A 31 -2.46 -27.07 14.64
CA PHE A 31 -1.38 -26.65 13.75
C PHE A 31 -0.51 -25.56 14.40
N ALA A 32 -1.12 -24.57 15.07
CA ALA A 32 -0.38 -23.58 15.86
C ALA A 32 0.47 -24.25 16.96
N ALA A 33 -0.10 -25.25 17.65
CA ALA A 33 0.60 -26.03 18.68
C ALA A 33 1.80 -26.80 18.11
N LEU A 34 1.73 -27.31 16.87
CA LEU A 34 2.86 -27.93 16.19
C LEU A 34 4.03 -26.95 16.02
N GLY A 35 3.75 -25.69 15.66
CA GLY A 35 4.77 -24.65 15.63
C GLY A 35 5.40 -24.45 17.00
N TYR A 36 4.60 -24.28 18.05
CA TYR A 36 5.13 -24.13 19.41
C TYR A 36 5.95 -25.34 19.87
N ALA A 37 5.52 -26.56 19.51
CA ALA A 37 6.24 -27.79 19.82
C ALA A 37 7.63 -27.83 19.17
N TRP A 38 7.78 -27.28 17.96
CA TRP A 38 9.09 -27.12 17.32
C TRP A 38 10.02 -26.21 18.13
N VAL A 39 9.56 -25.01 18.50
CA VAL A 39 10.36 -24.07 19.32
C VAL A 39 10.75 -24.69 20.65
N LEU A 40 9.79 -25.35 21.31
CA LEU A 40 10.03 -25.99 22.60
C LEU A 40 11.01 -27.16 22.48
N GLY A 41 10.93 -27.93 21.39
CA GLY A 41 11.89 -28.99 21.06
C GLY A 41 13.30 -28.45 20.86
N CYS A 42 13.46 -27.35 20.12
CA CYS A 42 14.73 -26.65 19.95
C CYS A 42 15.29 -26.14 21.29
N LEU A 43 14.43 -25.59 22.15
CA LEU A 43 14.79 -25.11 23.48
C LEU A 43 15.33 -26.26 24.35
N VAL A 44 14.58 -27.37 24.44
CA VAL A 44 14.97 -28.56 25.22
C VAL A 44 16.28 -29.14 24.70
N LEU A 45 16.43 -29.26 23.38
CA LEU A 45 17.66 -29.77 22.75
C LEU A 45 18.86 -28.88 23.11
N ALA A 46 18.71 -27.57 22.97
CA ALA A 46 19.79 -26.63 23.25
C ALA A 46 20.16 -26.62 24.74
N THR A 47 19.19 -26.67 25.65
CA THR A 47 19.45 -26.80 27.09
C THR A 47 20.17 -28.11 27.41
N ALA A 48 19.76 -29.25 26.82
CA ALA A 48 20.41 -30.53 27.02
C ALA A 48 21.88 -30.51 26.55
N ILE A 49 22.16 -29.86 25.41
CA ILE A 49 23.53 -29.67 24.91
C ILE A 49 24.36 -28.83 25.88
N VAL A 50 23.84 -27.70 26.36
CA VAL A 50 24.54 -26.84 27.33
C VAL A 50 24.85 -27.61 28.62
N LEU A 51 23.85 -28.31 29.18
CA LEU A 51 24.01 -29.10 30.40
C LEU A 51 25.00 -30.26 30.25
N TRP A 52 25.19 -30.78 29.03
CA TRP A 52 26.17 -31.82 28.76
C TRP A 52 27.58 -31.28 28.51
N VAL A 53 27.71 -30.18 27.74
CA VAL A 53 29.00 -29.62 27.33
C VAL A 53 29.69 -28.86 28.47
N VAL A 54 28.96 -28.03 29.22
CA VAL A 54 29.54 -27.16 30.26
C VAL A 54 30.31 -27.96 31.33
N PRO A 55 29.77 -29.05 31.91
CA PRO A 55 30.51 -29.85 32.88
C PRO A 55 31.79 -30.45 32.29
N GLN A 56 31.78 -30.90 31.03
CA GLN A 56 32.96 -31.50 30.38
C GLN A 56 34.10 -30.47 30.23
N LEU A 57 33.76 -29.23 29.87
CA LEU A 57 34.72 -28.13 29.78
C LEU A 57 35.29 -27.76 31.15
N LEU A 58 34.46 -27.72 32.20
CA LEU A 58 34.90 -27.42 33.58
C LEU A 58 35.84 -28.50 34.16
N HIS A 59 35.68 -29.76 33.75
CA HIS A 59 36.58 -30.86 34.14
C HIS A 59 37.84 -30.95 33.25
N GLY A 60 38.13 -29.93 32.43
CA GLY A 60 39.36 -29.84 31.63
C GLY A 60 39.37 -30.66 30.34
N ARG A 61 38.24 -31.26 29.92
CA ARG A 61 38.13 -32.03 28.67
C ARG A 61 37.90 -31.11 27.47
N PHE A 62 38.86 -30.23 27.21
CA PHE A 62 38.73 -29.23 26.15
C PHE A 62 38.84 -29.85 24.76
N ARG A 63 37.84 -29.61 23.91
CA ARG A 63 37.88 -29.90 22.46
C ARG A 63 37.27 -28.72 21.71
N LEU A 64 37.90 -28.25 20.63
CA LEU A 64 37.39 -27.12 19.83
C LEU A 64 35.93 -27.35 19.36
N ALA A 65 35.59 -28.59 19.01
CA ALA A 65 34.23 -28.98 18.63
C ALA A 65 33.17 -28.73 19.73
N MET A 66 33.55 -28.84 21.02
CA MET A 66 32.64 -28.54 22.13
C MET A 66 32.35 -27.04 22.24
N VAL A 67 33.32 -26.19 21.90
CA VAL A 67 33.13 -24.73 21.88
C VAL A 67 32.14 -24.35 20.78
N TRP A 68 32.32 -24.88 19.57
CA TRP A 68 31.38 -24.66 18.46
C TRP A 68 29.98 -25.18 18.76
N LEU A 69 29.88 -26.36 19.39
CA LEU A 69 28.60 -26.93 19.82
C LEU A 69 27.91 -26.07 20.89
N LEU A 70 28.67 -25.53 21.84
CA LEU A 70 28.15 -24.62 22.87
C LEU A 70 27.67 -23.30 22.26
N LEU A 71 28.44 -22.71 21.34
CA LEU A 71 28.05 -21.48 20.63
C LEU A 71 26.74 -21.70 19.84
N GLY A 72 26.64 -22.83 19.12
CA GLY A 72 25.40 -23.19 18.40
C GLY A 72 24.20 -23.39 19.34
N ALA A 73 24.40 -24.02 20.50
CA ALA A 73 23.34 -24.21 21.49
C ALA A 73 22.89 -22.89 22.13
N VAL A 74 23.82 -21.99 22.44
CA VAL A 74 23.52 -20.65 22.96
C VAL A 74 22.78 -19.81 21.90
N GLY A 75 23.20 -19.87 20.64
CA GLY A 75 22.48 -19.24 19.53
C GLY A 75 21.06 -19.77 19.38
N LEU A 76 20.88 -21.09 19.40
CA LEU A 76 19.56 -21.73 19.32
C LEU A 76 18.65 -21.38 20.52
N LEU A 77 19.21 -21.31 21.74
CA LEU A 77 18.52 -20.83 22.93
C LEU A 77 18.05 -19.39 22.77
N TRP A 78 18.97 -18.52 22.32
CA TRP A 78 18.69 -17.10 22.12
C TRP A 78 17.57 -16.88 21.10
N VAL A 79 17.64 -17.52 19.93
CA VAL A 79 16.61 -17.44 18.88
C VAL A 79 15.27 -17.96 19.40
N SER A 80 15.27 -19.11 20.09
CA SER A 80 14.04 -19.71 20.63
C SER A 80 13.38 -18.82 21.70
N LEU A 81 14.17 -18.23 22.60
CA LEU A 81 13.68 -17.31 23.63
C LEU A 81 13.17 -16.00 23.02
N ARG A 82 13.88 -15.45 22.03
CA ARG A 82 13.47 -14.23 21.32
C ARG A 82 12.16 -14.45 20.55
N ALA A 83 11.96 -15.63 19.95
CA ALA A 83 10.73 -15.98 19.25
C ALA A 83 9.49 -15.97 20.16
N LEU A 84 9.67 -16.31 21.44
CA LEU A 84 8.61 -16.30 22.45
C LEU A 84 8.34 -14.91 23.04
N TRP A 85 9.26 -13.95 22.87
CA TRP A 85 9.20 -12.62 23.49
C TRP A 85 8.86 -11.51 22.49
N VAL A 86 7.64 -11.53 21.95
CA VAL A 86 7.13 -10.42 21.12
C VAL A 86 6.38 -9.43 22.00
N ARG A 87 6.96 -8.24 22.20
CA ARG A 87 6.21 -7.08 22.71
C ARG A 87 5.46 -6.44 21.55
N LEU A 88 4.17 -6.18 21.76
CA LEU A 88 3.37 -5.32 20.89
C LEU A 88 3.42 -3.93 21.52
N GLU A 89 3.85 -2.94 20.75
CA GLU A 89 3.77 -1.56 21.19
C GLU A 89 2.29 -1.13 21.20
N PRO A 90 1.88 -0.30 22.18
CA PRO A 90 0.54 0.24 22.20
C PRO A 90 0.30 1.11 20.96
N PRO A 91 -0.94 1.17 20.46
CA PRO A 91 -1.26 1.96 19.28
C PRO A 91 -1.02 3.46 19.53
N GLY A 92 -0.60 4.16 18.47
CA GLY A 92 -0.41 5.61 18.46
C GLY A 92 -1.74 6.39 18.61
N GLY A 93 -1.68 7.70 18.36
CA GLY A 93 -2.82 8.60 18.47
C GLY A 93 -3.04 9.18 19.87
N VAL A 94 -4.03 10.06 19.98
CA VAL A 94 -4.32 10.84 21.19
C VAL A 94 -5.48 10.21 21.95
N GLU A 95 -5.25 9.95 23.23
CA GLU A 95 -6.28 9.38 24.11
C GLU A 95 -7.42 10.37 24.36
N ILE A 96 -8.65 9.88 24.27
CA ILE A 96 -9.85 10.64 24.58
C ILE A 96 -10.59 10.01 25.77
N THR A 97 -11.19 10.85 26.59
CA THR A 97 -11.88 10.43 27.81
C THR A 97 -13.39 10.49 27.68
N ALA A 98 -14.11 9.79 28.57
CA ALA A 98 -15.56 9.87 28.65
C ALA A 98 -16.09 11.27 29.00
N LEU A 99 -15.26 12.13 29.61
CA LEU A 99 -15.58 13.53 29.85
C LEU A 99 -15.56 14.35 28.57
N GLU A 100 -14.64 14.05 27.65
CA GLU A 100 -14.49 14.76 26.38
C GLU A 100 -15.50 14.29 25.33
N ALA A 101 -15.85 13.00 25.32
CA ALA A 101 -16.74 12.39 24.32
C ALA A 101 -17.83 11.49 24.95
N PRO A 102 -18.71 12.02 25.81
CA PRO A 102 -19.67 11.20 26.58
C PRO A 102 -20.58 10.35 25.68
N GLU A 103 -21.09 10.91 24.59
CA GLU A 103 -21.97 10.21 23.66
C GLU A 103 -21.31 9.00 22.96
N LEU A 104 -20.00 9.11 22.66
CA LEU A 104 -19.22 8.01 22.10
C LEU A 104 -19.10 6.87 23.12
N PHE A 105 -18.69 7.19 24.35
CA PHE A 105 -18.50 6.18 25.40
C PHE A 105 -19.82 5.49 25.79
N GLU A 106 -20.93 6.23 25.83
CA GLU A 106 -22.25 5.63 26.02
C GLU A 106 -22.66 4.71 24.86
N ALA A 107 -22.33 5.08 23.62
CA ALA A 107 -22.58 4.21 22.47
C ALA A 107 -21.72 2.94 22.52
N LEU A 108 -20.44 3.06 22.86
CA LEU A 108 -19.52 1.94 23.05
C LEU A 108 -20.01 0.98 24.15
N GLU A 109 -20.46 1.51 25.29
CA GLU A 109 -20.98 0.70 26.39
C GLU A 109 -22.27 -0.03 25.99
N ARG A 110 -23.16 0.61 25.21
CA ARG A 110 -24.35 -0.05 24.66
C ARG A 110 -23.99 -1.18 23.69
N ILE A 111 -23.03 -0.95 22.79
CA ILE A 111 -22.52 -1.97 21.86
C ILE A 111 -21.92 -3.14 22.66
N ARG A 112 -21.05 -2.85 23.63
CA ARG A 112 -20.43 -3.85 24.50
C ARG A 112 -21.46 -4.74 25.19
N ARG A 113 -22.51 -4.15 25.78
CA ARG A 113 -23.58 -4.89 26.48
C ARG A 113 -24.35 -5.80 25.53
N LYS A 114 -24.69 -5.31 24.32
CA LYS A 114 -25.40 -6.11 23.31
C LYS A 114 -24.56 -7.28 22.79
N ILE A 115 -23.26 -7.05 22.55
CA ILE A 115 -22.33 -8.07 22.03
C ILE A 115 -21.84 -9.02 23.15
N LYS A 116 -21.99 -8.60 24.42
CA LYS A 116 -21.41 -9.25 25.60
C LYS A 116 -19.88 -9.37 25.49
N GLY A 117 -19.26 -8.31 24.97
CA GLY A 117 -17.81 -8.20 24.77
C GLY A 117 -17.05 -7.71 26.01
N PRO A 118 -15.71 -7.83 26.02
CA PRO A 118 -14.87 -7.29 27.09
C PRO A 118 -14.88 -5.75 27.10
N PRO A 119 -14.48 -5.11 28.22
CA PRO A 119 -14.38 -3.65 28.28
C PRO A 119 -13.27 -3.13 27.37
N ILE A 120 -13.53 -2.01 26.68
CA ILE A 120 -12.47 -1.18 26.11
C ILE A 120 -11.83 -0.40 27.24
N HIS A 121 -10.51 -0.43 27.32
CA HIS A 121 -9.76 0.22 28.39
C HIS A 121 -9.28 1.62 27.99
N THR A 122 -8.96 1.79 26.71
CA THR A 122 -8.44 3.06 26.17
C THR A 122 -9.08 3.32 24.82
N VAL A 123 -9.51 4.56 24.58
CA VAL A 123 -10.02 5.04 23.29
C VAL A 123 -9.09 6.14 22.79
N ARG A 124 -8.63 6.04 21.54
CA ARG A 124 -7.70 6.97 20.91
C ARG A 124 -8.25 7.51 19.60
N LEU A 125 -7.89 8.74 19.27
CA LEU A 125 -8.10 9.33 17.95
C LEU A 125 -6.78 9.37 17.18
N ASP A 126 -6.83 9.13 15.87
CA ASP A 126 -5.70 9.29 14.97
C ASP A 126 -6.10 9.91 13.61
N SER A 127 -5.11 10.01 12.72
CA SER A 127 -5.21 10.57 11.38
C SER A 127 -5.72 9.60 10.31
N GLU A 128 -5.84 8.31 10.62
CA GLU A 128 -6.12 7.28 9.63
C GLU A 128 -7.58 7.30 9.20
N PHE A 129 -7.87 6.86 7.98
CA PHE A 129 -9.26 6.65 7.54
C PHE A 129 -9.74 5.24 7.92
N ASN A 130 -9.67 4.92 9.21
CA ASN A 130 -9.97 3.58 9.72
C ASN A 130 -10.48 3.61 11.17
N ALA A 131 -11.03 2.50 11.65
CA ALA A 131 -11.21 2.23 13.08
C ALA A 131 -10.71 0.82 13.37
N SER A 132 -10.06 0.61 14.51
CA SER A 132 -9.59 -0.73 14.88
C SER A 132 -9.62 -0.94 16.38
N ILE A 133 -9.84 -2.19 16.81
CA ILE A 133 -9.61 -2.58 18.20
C ILE A 133 -8.47 -3.59 18.32
N GLN A 134 -7.46 -3.24 19.13
CA GLN A 134 -6.28 -4.05 19.35
C GLN A 134 -6.25 -4.61 20.78
N GLN A 135 -5.90 -5.88 20.92
CA GLN A 135 -5.71 -6.54 22.22
C GLN A 135 -4.22 -6.65 22.55
N VAL A 136 -3.73 -5.78 23.43
CA VAL A 136 -2.32 -5.76 23.86
C VAL A 136 -2.16 -6.57 25.15
N PRO A 137 -1.33 -7.63 25.19
CA PRO A 137 -1.13 -8.43 26.39
C PRO A 137 -0.43 -7.64 27.50
N ARG A 138 -0.89 -7.75 28.75
CA ARG A 138 -0.28 -7.05 29.91
C ARG A 138 1.08 -7.62 30.30
N PHE A 139 1.20 -8.96 30.38
CA PHE A 139 2.42 -9.66 30.78
C PHE A 139 2.71 -10.88 29.88
N GLY A 140 2.82 -10.67 28.56
CA GLY A 140 3.07 -11.75 27.61
C GLY A 140 1.93 -12.78 27.60
N LEU A 141 2.23 -14.06 27.87
CA LEU A 141 1.22 -15.13 27.95
C LEU A 141 0.35 -15.07 29.23
N LEU A 142 0.71 -14.23 30.20
CA LEU A 142 0.04 -14.10 31.51
C LEU A 142 -0.62 -12.72 31.66
N GLY A 143 -1.67 -12.62 32.50
CA GLY A 143 -2.23 -11.33 32.94
C GLY A 143 -3.30 -10.66 32.08
N GLY A 144 -3.84 -11.35 31.07
CA GLY A 144 -4.94 -10.83 30.23
C GLY A 144 -4.49 -9.76 29.21
N ALA A 145 -5.45 -9.18 28.50
CA ALA A 145 -5.20 -8.18 27.46
C ALA A 145 -5.89 -6.85 27.78
N VAL A 146 -5.22 -5.76 27.44
CA VAL A 146 -5.78 -4.41 27.40
C VAL A 146 -6.34 -4.19 26.00
N ASN A 147 -7.62 -3.82 25.93
CA ASN A 147 -8.30 -3.55 24.67
C ASN A 147 -8.22 -2.05 24.37
N HIS A 148 -7.56 -1.70 23.26
CA HIS A 148 -7.38 -0.34 22.78
C HIS A 148 -8.21 -0.11 21.52
N LEU A 149 -9.16 0.81 21.57
CA LEU A 149 -9.90 1.27 20.38
C LEU A 149 -9.19 2.50 19.81
N THR A 150 -8.85 2.45 18.53
CA THR A 150 -8.37 3.63 17.79
C THR A 150 -9.40 4.00 16.73
N ILE A 151 -9.76 5.27 16.69
CA ILE A 151 -10.74 5.83 15.75
C ILE A 151 -10.07 6.93 14.93
N GLY A 152 -10.09 6.74 13.62
CA GLY A 152 -9.75 7.76 12.65
C GLY A 152 -10.69 8.96 12.71
N LEU A 153 -10.13 10.16 12.93
CA LEU A 153 -10.90 11.39 12.83
C LEU A 153 -11.57 11.57 11.44
N PRO A 154 -10.89 11.27 10.31
CA PRO A 154 -11.52 11.27 8.98
C PRO A 154 -12.74 10.36 8.87
N LEU A 155 -12.75 9.20 9.56
CA LEU A 155 -13.89 8.28 9.51
C LEU A 155 -15.14 8.87 10.19
N LEU A 156 -14.95 9.57 11.32
CA LEU A 156 -16.02 10.32 11.99
C LEU A 156 -16.57 11.48 11.13
N MET A 157 -15.75 12.04 10.24
CA MET A 157 -16.15 13.10 9.30
C MET A 157 -16.94 12.55 8.10
N ALA A 158 -16.68 11.31 7.71
CA ALA A 158 -17.24 10.69 6.51
C ALA A 158 -18.60 10.02 6.71
N LEU A 159 -18.81 9.41 7.87
CA LEU A 159 -19.98 8.59 8.14
C LEU A 159 -20.96 9.31 9.07
N ASP A 160 -22.25 9.06 8.87
CA ASP A 160 -23.26 9.42 9.86
C ASP A 160 -23.22 8.49 11.09
N ARG A 161 -23.98 8.86 12.13
CA ARG A 161 -23.97 8.15 13.40
C ARG A 161 -24.33 6.65 13.25
N PRO A 162 -25.43 6.24 12.58
CA PRO A 162 -25.75 4.82 12.42
C PRO A 162 -24.64 4.01 11.73
N ARG A 163 -24.06 4.52 10.64
CA ARG A 163 -23.01 3.82 9.90
C ARG A 163 -21.71 3.74 10.69
N PHE A 164 -21.32 4.82 11.34
CA PHE A 164 -20.15 4.80 12.22
C PHE A 164 -20.31 3.81 13.38
N LEU A 165 -21.49 3.73 13.99
CA LEU A 165 -21.77 2.73 15.03
C LEU A 165 -21.80 1.29 14.47
N ALA A 166 -22.15 1.10 13.20
CA ALA A 166 -22.05 -0.21 12.55
C ALA A 166 -20.58 -0.64 12.40
N VAL A 167 -19.68 0.28 12.04
CA VAL A 167 -18.22 0.02 12.02
C VAL A 167 -17.73 -0.34 13.43
N LEU A 168 -18.10 0.42 14.46
CA LEU A 168 -17.69 0.10 15.83
C LEU A 168 -18.25 -1.24 16.32
N ALA A 169 -19.47 -1.62 15.89
CA ALA A 169 -20.06 -2.91 16.21
C ALA A 169 -19.33 -4.06 15.49
N HIS A 170 -18.87 -3.84 14.26
CA HIS A 170 -18.00 -4.77 13.54
C HIS A 170 -16.69 -4.97 14.30
N GLU A 171 -15.98 -3.89 14.64
CA GLU A 171 -14.72 -3.96 15.40
C GLU A 171 -14.89 -4.67 16.75
N TYR A 172 -16.00 -4.42 17.44
CA TYR A 172 -16.31 -5.14 18.68
C TYR A 172 -16.65 -6.62 18.45
N GLY A 173 -17.16 -6.97 17.27
CA GLY A 173 -17.43 -8.35 16.85
C GLY A 173 -16.18 -9.22 16.95
N HIS A 174 -15.02 -8.66 16.61
CA HIS A 174 -13.71 -9.32 16.76
C HIS A 174 -13.33 -9.64 18.21
N LEU A 175 -13.87 -8.92 19.19
CA LEU A 175 -13.56 -9.12 20.62
C LEU A 175 -14.42 -10.17 21.33
N ARG A 176 -15.34 -10.82 20.63
CA ARG A 176 -16.38 -11.64 21.27
C ARG A 176 -15.80 -12.92 21.90
N GLY A 177 -15.98 -13.06 23.22
CA GLY A 177 -15.80 -14.31 23.98
C GLY A 177 -14.43 -14.99 23.81
N ASP A 178 -14.42 -16.33 23.81
CA ASP A 178 -13.22 -17.15 23.55
C ASP A 178 -12.70 -16.98 22.10
N HIS A 179 -13.55 -16.51 21.18
CA HIS A 179 -13.21 -16.35 19.77
C HIS A 179 -12.21 -15.21 19.54
N GLY A 180 -12.41 -14.05 20.17
CA GLY A 180 -11.47 -12.92 20.06
C GLY A 180 -10.09 -13.24 20.65
N ARG A 181 -10.05 -13.92 21.80
CA ARG A 181 -8.78 -14.36 22.42
C ARG A 181 -8.03 -15.35 21.55
N PHE A 182 -8.76 -16.27 20.90
CA PHE A 182 -8.21 -17.25 19.98
C PHE A 182 -7.68 -16.59 18.70
N ALA A 183 -8.48 -15.73 18.05
CA ALA A 183 -8.08 -15.02 16.84
C ALA A 183 -6.86 -14.12 17.10
N ALA A 184 -6.86 -13.36 18.21
CA ALA A 184 -5.73 -12.54 18.60
C ALA A 184 -4.47 -13.39 18.90
N TRP A 185 -4.62 -14.57 19.51
CA TRP A 185 -3.51 -15.50 19.71
C TRP A 185 -2.95 -16.01 18.38
N ILE A 186 -3.81 -16.48 17.47
CA ILE A 186 -3.41 -16.95 16.15
C ILE A 186 -2.71 -15.86 15.34
N TYR A 187 -3.24 -14.63 15.36
CA TYR A 187 -2.63 -13.46 14.71
C TYR A 187 -1.23 -13.19 15.25
N ARG A 188 -1.05 -13.19 16.58
CA ARG A 188 0.28 -13.05 17.20
C ARG A 188 1.22 -14.18 16.81
N THR A 189 0.73 -15.42 16.85
CA THR A 189 1.51 -16.59 16.43
C THR A 189 1.99 -16.43 14.98
N ARG A 190 1.13 -15.99 14.06
CA ARG A 190 1.49 -15.68 12.67
C ARG A 190 2.56 -14.58 12.57
N LEU A 191 2.41 -13.47 13.30
CA LEU A 191 3.41 -12.40 13.33
C LEU A 191 4.77 -12.88 13.86
N SER A 192 4.78 -13.68 14.93
CA SER A 192 6.00 -14.28 15.49
C SER A 192 6.69 -15.17 14.47
N TRP A 193 5.93 -16.01 13.75
CA TRP A 193 6.48 -16.88 12.71
C TRP A 193 7.00 -16.11 11.50
N MET A 194 6.34 -15.03 11.08
CA MET A 194 6.85 -14.16 10.01
C MET A 194 8.19 -13.54 10.38
N ARG A 195 8.31 -13.00 11.60
CA ARG A 195 9.58 -12.45 12.09
C ARG A 195 10.67 -13.51 12.21
N LEU A 196 10.34 -14.69 12.73
CA LEU A 196 11.29 -15.78 12.85
C LEU A 196 11.77 -16.26 11.48
N ASN A 197 10.88 -16.43 10.52
CA ASN A 197 11.23 -16.79 9.15
C ASN A 197 12.12 -15.74 8.49
N HIS A 198 11.87 -14.45 8.72
CA HIS A 198 12.72 -13.38 8.21
C HIS A 198 14.08 -13.31 8.91
N SER A 199 14.17 -13.54 10.23
CA SER A 199 15.46 -13.53 10.94
C SER A 199 16.36 -14.73 10.61
N LEU A 200 15.81 -15.79 10.02
CA LEU A 200 16.53 -17.02 9.68
C LEU A 200 17.04 -17.05 8.23
N SER A 201 16.80 -16.00 7.43
CA SER A 201 17.33 -15.92 6.07
C SER A 201 18.85 -15.69 6.03
N ASP A 202 19.44 -15.21 7.13
CA ASP A 202 20.80 -14.68 7.15
C ASP A 202 21.80 -15.58 7.92
N ASP A 203 21.35 -16.71 8.48
CA ASP A 203 22.17 -17.61 9.30
C ASP A 203 22.48 -18.94 8.58
N GLU A 204 23.77 -19.25 8.39
CA GLU A 204 24.25 -20.44 7.64
C GLU A 204 24.43 -21.73 8.50
N GLY A 205 23.99 -21.73 9.76
CA GLY A 205 24.20 -22.86 10.68
C GLY A 205 23.31 -24.10 10.37
N PRO A 206 23.74 -25.33 10.71
CA PRO A 206 22.95 -26.55 10.47
C PRO A 206 21.61 -26.58 11.22
N ALA A 207 21.52 -25.95 12.40
CA ALA A 207 20.26 -25.78 13.13
C ALA A 207 19.32 -24.77 12.43
N ALA A 208 19.88 -23.73 11.79
CA ALA A 208 19.12 -22.77 10.99
C ALA A 208 18.58 -23.46 9.73
N ALA A 209 19.38 -24.29 9.05
CA ALA A 209 18.95 -25.07 7.90
C ALA A 209 17.76 -26.02 8.21
N ALA A 210 17.81 -26.73 9.33
CA ALA A 210 16.70 -27.59 9.78
C ALA A 210 15.44 -26.77 10.10
N THR A 211 15.59 -25.63 10.78
CA THR A 211 14.48 -24.72 11.10
C THR A 211 13.89 -24.10 9.83
N GLN A 212 14.72 -23.73 8.87
CA GLN A 212 14.31 -23.18 7.57
C GLN A 212 13.59 -24.22 6.72
N ALA A 213 13.99 -25.50 6.77
CA ALA A 213 13.27 -26.59 6.12
C ALA A 213 11.87 -26.79 6.74
N PHE A 214 11.78 -26.79 8.07
CA PHE A 214 10.50 -26.84 8.78
C PHE A 214 9.63 -25.62 8.43
N MET A 215 10.17 -24.39 8.47
CA MET A 215 9.45 -23.16 8.15
C MET A 215 8.94 -23.14 6.70
N ARG A 216 9.76 -23.59 5.72
CA ARG A 216 9.35 -23.70 4.31
C ARG A 216 8.15 -24.64 4.11
N TRP A 217 8.00 -25.65 4.96
CA TRP A 217 6.84 -26.56 4.95
C TRP A 217 5.66 -26.05 5.79
N TYR A 218 5.94 -25.58 7.01
CA TYR A 218 4.96 -25.22 8.02
C TYR A 218 4.28 -23.87 7.72
N PHE A 219 5.09 -22.83 7.47
CA PHE A 219 4.60 -21.45 7.41
C PHE A 219 3.55 -21.26 6.31
N PRO A 220 3.73 -21.73 5.05
CA PRO A 220 2.72 -21.53 4.02
C PRO A 220 1.39 -22.24 4.34
N ARG A 221 1.44 -23.41 4.98
CA ARG A 221 0.23 -24.17 5.40
C ARG A 221 -0.47 -23.50 6.58
N PHE A 222 0.30 -23.00 7.55
CA PHE A 222 -0.24 -22.26 8.68
C PHE A 222 -0.87 -20.94 8.23
N SER A 223 -0.20 -20.21 7.34
CA SER A 223 -0.71 -18.97 6.74
C SER A 223 -2.02 -19.24 6.01
N ALA A 224 -2.09 -20.23 5.10
CA ALA A 224 -3.33 -20.56 4.40
C ALA A 224 -4.49 -20.91 5.36
N LYS A 225 -4.18 -21.65 6.43
CA LYS A 225 -5.19 -22.04 7.43
C LYS A 225 -5.73 -20.87 8.25
N THR A 226 -4.82 -20.05 8.75
CA THR A 226 -5.16 -18.88 9.58
C THR A 226 -5.82 -17.77 8.78
N PHE A 227 -5.55 -17.72 7.48
CA PHE A 227 -6.17 -16.81 6.54
C PHE A 227 -7.66 -17.10 6.31
N ALA A 228 -8.03 -18.36 6.04
CA ALA A 228 -9.43 -18.76 5.93
C ALA A 228 -10.22 -18.52 7.24
N LEU A 229 -9.54 -18.65 8.38
CA LEU A 229 -10.13 -18.32 9.67
C LEU A 229 -10.41 -16.81 9.81
N ALA A 230 -9.46 -15.96 9.42
CA ALA A 230 -9.62 -14.50 9.48
C ALA A 230 -10.80 -14.01 8.64
N ARG A 231 -10.94 -14.51 7.40
CA ARG A 231 -12.09 -14.19 6.54
C ARG A 231 -13.44 -14.58 7.15
N GLN A 232 -13.49 -15.72 7.83
CA GLN A 232 -14.72 -16.14 8.52
C GLN A 232 -15.04 -15.28 9.74
N ASP A 233 -14.02 -14.82 10.46
CA ASP A 233 -14.17 -13.88 11.57
C ASP A 233 -14.72 -12.51 11.07
N GLU A 234 -14.28 -12.03 9.90
CA GLU A 234 -14.83 -10.83 9.24
C GLU A 234 -16.32 -10.97 8.91
N TYR A 235 -16.75 -12.07 8.28
CA TYR A 235 -18.18 -12.31 8.00
C TYR A 235 -19.01 -12.47 9.29
N GLU A 236 -18.44 -12.98 10.38
CA GLU A 236 -19.12 -13.01 11.68
C GLU A 236 -19.26 -11.60 12.26
N ALA A 237 -18.21 -10.78 12.20
CA ALA A 237 -18.22 -9.39 12.65
C ALA A 237 -19.24 -8.55 11.87
N ASP A 238 -19.30 -8.69 10.54
CA ASP A 238 -20.30 -8.05 9.69
C ASP A 238 -21.71 -8.45 10.08
N ARG A 239 -21.98 -9.76 10.28
CA ARG A 239 -23.29 -10.25 10.73
C ARG A 239 -23.65 -9.78 12.14
N ILE A 240 -22.67 -9.52 13.01
CA ILE A 240 -22.91 -8.90 14.32
C ILE A 240 -23.34 -7.44 14.12
N ALA A 241 -22.59 -6.66 13.36
CA ALA A 241 -22.94 -5.28 13.04
C ALA A 241 -24.34 -5.17 12.40
N GLY A 242 -24.62 -6.01 11.40
CA GLY A 242 -25.91 -6.07 10.71
C GLY A 242 -27.08 -6.46 11.62
N ARG A 243 -26.86 -7.32 12.63
CA ARG A 243 -27.88 -7.63 13.64
C ARG A 243 -28.13 -6.49 14.63
N LEU A 244 -27.10 -5.69 14.94
CA LEU A 244 -27.21 -4.63 15.93
C LEU A 244 -27.75 -3.31 15.34
N LEU A 245 -27.34 -2.96 14.12
CA LEU A 245 -27.63 -1.67 13.46
C LEU A 245 -28.50 -1.81 12.21
N GLY A 246 -28.62 -3.02 11.64
CA GLY A 246 -29.33 -3.29 10.40
C GLY A 246 -28.39 -3.65 9.25
N ARG A 247 -28.77 -4.68 8.47
CA ARG A 247 -27.97 -5.21 7.35
C ARG A 247 -27.67 -4.15 6.29
N GLU A 248 -28.69 -3.38 5.89
CA GLU A 248 -28.53 -2.29 4.92
C GLU A 248 -27.64 -1.17 5.43
N VAL A 249 -27.70 -0.85 6.72
CA VAL A 249 -26.83 0.19 7.33
C VAL A 249 -25.38 -0.27 7.31
N THR A 250 -25.11 -1.53 7.65
CA THR A 250 -23.77 -2.10 7.61
C THR A 250 -23.24 -2.20 6.17
N ALA A 251 -24.02 -2.70 5.23
CA ALA A 251 -23.64 -2.78 3.83
C ALA A 251 -23.34 -1.39 3.23
N ALA A 252 -24.19 -0.40 3.54
CA ALA A 252 -23.97 0.99 3.13
C ALA A 252 -22.71 1.59 3.75
N ALA A 253 -22.40 1.28 5.02
CA ALA A 253 -21.18 1.73 5.67
C ALA A 253 -19.93 1.16 4.97
N LEU A 254 -19.92 -0.15 4.66
CA LEU A 254 -18.82 -0.79 3.92
C LEU A 254 -18.59 -0.13 2.56
N ALA A 255 -19.67 0.06 1.80
CA ALA A 255 -19.60 0.69 0.48
C ALA A 255 -19.13 2.16 0.55
N GLU A 256 -19.67 2.94 1.49
CA GLU A 256 -19.32 4.36 1.64
C GLU A 256 -17.87 4.55 2.08
N ILE A 257 -17.35 3.69 2.95
CA ILE A 257 -15.93 3.70 3.34
C ILE A 257 -15.04 3.47 2.12
N GLU A 258 -15.33 2.44 1.31
CA GLU A 258 -14.53 2.15 0.12
C GLU A 258 -14.51 3.32 -0.87
N ILE A 259 -15.69 3.90 -1.15
CA ILE A 259 -15.80 5.02 -2.09
C ILE A 259 -15.12 6.28 -1.54
N ARG A 260 -15.33 6.63 -0.26
CA ARG A 260 -14.73 7.83 0.34
C ARG A 260 -13.23 7.66 0.58
N GLY A 261 -12.76 6.44 0.84
CA GLY A 261 -11.34 6.11 0.92
C GLY A 261 -10.64 6.33 -0.42
N ALA A 262 -11.23 5.83 -1.51
CA ALA A 262 -10.75 6.11 -2.87
C ALA A 262 -10.74 7.61 -3.16
N TRP A 263 -11.83 8.32 -2.84
CA TRP A 263 -11.90 9.77 -3.04
C TRP A 263 -10.85 10.55 -2.24
N LEU A 264 -10.58 10.16 -0.99
CA LEU A 264 -9.54 10.76 -0.17
C LEU A 264 -8.16 10.60 -0.81
N HIS A 265 -7.87 9.39 -1.31
CA HIS A 265 -6.59 9.07 -1.94
C HIS A 265 -6.41 9.79 -3.28
N GLU A 266 -7.42 9.74 -4.16
CA GLU A 266 -7.31 10.17 -5.55
C GLU A 266 -7.56 11.67 -5.74
N GLU A 267 -8.52 12.26 -5.02
CA GLU A 267 -8.89 13.67 -5.20
C GLU A 267 -8.44 14.57 -4.06
N PHE A 268 -8.70 14.19 -2.81
CA PHE A 268 -8.50 15.09 -1.67
C PHE A 268 -7.04 15.47 -1.47
N TRP A 269 -6.16 14.46 -1.36
CA TRP A 269 -4.75 14.70 -1.05
C TRP A 269 -4.02 15.44 -2.17
N GLY A 270 -4.25 15.07 -3.43
CA GLY A 270 -3.68 15.78 -4.57
C GLY A 270 -4.07 17.27 -4.58
N ARG A 271 -5.34 17.57 -4.27
CA ARG A 271 -5.82 18.95 -4.14
C ARG A 271 -5.27 19.67 -2.91
N HIS A 272 -5.10 18.96 -1.80
CA HIS A 272 -4.56 19.54 -0.59
C HIS A 272 -3.10 20.01 -0.82
N TRP A 273 -2.29 19.14 -1.40
CA TRP A 273 -0.89 19.42 -1.73
C TRP A 273 -0.74 20.50 -2.81
N SER A 274 -1.63 20.57 -3.80
CA SER A 274 -1.61 21.67 -4.77
C SER A 274 -1.84 23.05 -4.13
N GLY A 275 -2.46 23.08 -2.93
CA GLY A 275 -2.60 24.29 -2.12
C GLY A 275 -1.26 24.92 -1.71
N ALA A 276 -0.17 24.15 -1.71
CA ALA A 276 1.17 24.67 -1.48
C ALA A 276 1.58 25.70 -2.53
N ALA A 277 1.01 25.68 -3.75
CA ALA A 277 1.30 26.71 -4.76
C ALA A 277 0.99 28.13 -4.24
N GLY A 278 -0.02 28.29 -3.39
CA GLY A 278 -0.42 29.60 -2.84
C GLY A 278 -0.02 29.83 -1.38
N ASN A 279 0.59 28.84 -0.72
CA ASN A 279 0.83 28.86 0.73
C ASN A 279 2.24 28.39 1.05
N PRO A 280 3.16 29.29 1.46
CA PRO A 280 4.54 28.91 1.79
C PRO A 280 4.66 28.04 3.03
N LEU A 281 3.67 28.13 3.93
CA LEU A 281 3.59 27.36 5.16
C LEU A 281 2.48 26.31 5.03
N PRO A 282 2.63 25.14 5.69
CA PRO A 282 1.64 24.08 5.64
C PRO A 282 0.29 24.54 6.17
N VAL A 283 -0.77 24.16 5.47
CA VAL A 283 -2.16 24.39 5.88
C VAL A 283 -2.74 23.06 6.35
N GLY A 284 -3.46 23.03 7.46
CA GLY A 284 -4.02 21.79 7.99
C GLY A 284 -5.13 21.20 7.08
N PRO A 285 -5.14 19.88 6.82
CA PRO A 285 -6.10 19.26 5.90
C PRO A 285 -7.50 19.07 6.51
N TYR A 286 -7.61 18.76 7.80
CA TYR A 286 -8.82 18.23 8.46
C TYR A 286 -9.99 19.20 8.48
N ARG A 287 -9.74 20.52 8.61
CA ARG A 287 -10.83 21.50 8.50
C ARG A 287 -11.49 21.45 7.12
N SER A 288 -10.68 21.34 6.07
CA SER A 288 -11.17 21.26 4.69
C SER A 288 -11.76 19.88 4.37
N MET A 289 -11.15 18.83 4.92
CA MET A 289 -11.57 17.44 4.80
C MET A 289 -12.97 17.25 5.38
N ARG A 290 -13.23 17.77 6.60
CA ARG A 290 -14.55 17.73 7.23
C ARG A 290 -15.64 18.29 6.33
N ARG A 291 -15.38 19.42 5.67
CA ARG A 291 -16.36 20.05 4.78
C ARG A 291 -16.64 19.17 3.56
N ARG A 292 -15.59 18.62 2.93
CA ARG A 292 -15.73 17.82 1.71
C ARG A 292 -16.28 16.42 1.96
N LEU A 293 -15.90 15.78 3.06
CA LEU A 293 -16.45 14.47 3.45
C LEU A 293 -17.92 14.56 3.87
N ALA A 294 -18.44 15.74 4.21
CA ALA A 294 -19.86 15.93 4.42
C ALA A 294 -20.66 15.99 3.10
N GLU A 295 -20.00 16.20 1.97
CA GLU A 295 -20.61 16.22 0.63
C GLU A 295 -20.52 14.82 -0.01
N PRO A 296 -21.53 14.41 -0.79
CA PRO A 296 -21.44 13.20 -1.58
C PRO A 296 -20.39 13.37 -2.70
N PRO A 297 -19.57 12.34 -2.98
CA PRO A 297 -18.71 12.34 -4.17
C PRO A 297 -19.54 12.49 -5.46
N ASP A 298 -18.88 12.90 -6.54
CA ASP A 298 -19.51 12.93 -7.86
C ASP A 298 -20.07 11.54 -8.22
N ALA A 299 -21.23 11.51 -8.88
CA ALA A 299 -21.91 10.25 -9.18
C ALA A 299 -21.11 9.35 -10.12
N ALA A 300 -20.38 9.92 -11.09
CA ALA A 300 -19.53 9.13 -11.98
C ALA A 300 -18.36 8.52 -11.21
N PHE A 301 -17.70 9.34 -10.38
CA PHE A 301 -16.63 8.88 -9.48
C PHE A 301 -17.12 7.75 -8.54
N ALA A 302 -18.25 7.95 -7.86
CA ALA A 302 -18.77 6.99 -6.89
C ALA A 302 -19.11 5.63 -7.54
N ASN A 303 -19.70 5.67 -8.74
CA ASN A 303 -20.00 4.45 -9.49
C ASN A 303 -18.74 3.71 -9.93
N ASP A 304 -17.71 4.45 -10.37
CA ASP A 304 -16.44 3.85 -10.76
C ASP A 304 -15.68 3.27 -9.55
N ALA A 305 -15.54 4.04 -8.48
CA ALA A 305 -14.92 3.59 -7.24
C ALA A 305 -15.61 2.33 -6.68
N MET A 306 -16.94 2.31 -6.69
CA MET A 306 -17.72 1.14 -6.28
C MET A 306 -17.47 -0.06 -7.20
N ARG A 307 -17.45 0.15 -8.51
CA ARG A 307 -17.15 -0.92 -9.47
C ARG A 307 -15.76 -1.49 -9.26
N GLN A 308 -14.76 -0.64 -9.07
CA GLN A 308 -13.39 -1.05 -8.79
C GLN A 308 -13.33 -1.84 -7.47
N ALA A 309 -14.01 -1.37 -6.42
CA ALA A 309 -14.10 -2.07 -5.14
C ALA A 309 -14.75 -3.47 -5.26
N LEU A 310 -15.80 -3.61 -6.08
CA LEU A 310 -16.48 -4.89 -6.30
C LEU A 310 -15.74 -5.84 -7.27
N LYS A 311 -14.79 -5.33 -8.05
CA LYS A 311 -13.88 -6.10 -8.90
C LYS A 311 -12.65 -6.61 -8.13
N ARG A 312 -12.28 -5.96 -7.02
CA ARG A 312 -11.16 -6.39 -6.18
C ARG A 312 -11.46 -7.79 -5.62
N ILE A 313 -10.76 -8.78 -6.19
CA ILE A 313 -10.77 -10.15 -5.67
C ILE A 313 -9.83 -10.16 -4.46
N SER A 314 -10.34 -10.69 -3.36
CA SER A 314 -9.61 -10.91 -2.12
C SER A 314 -8.32 -11.67 -2.41
N SER A 315 -7.17 -10.97 -2.43
CA SER A 315 -5.87 -11.60 -2.69
C SER A 315 -5.55 -12.59 -1.57
N VAL A 316 -4.69 -13.58 -1.82
CA VAL A 316 -4.29 -14.55 -0.78
C VAL A 316 -3.44 -13.95 0.34
N ASP A 317 -3.07 -12.67 0.22
CA ASP A 317 -2.33 -11.90 1.20
C ASP A 317 -3.22 -10.90 1.96
N ASP A 318 -4.44 -10.64 1.47
CA ASP A 318 -5.41 -9.72 2.09
C ASP A 318 -6.27 -10.43 3.13
N THR A 319 -6.07 -10.08 4.41
CA THR A 319 -6.81 -10.68 5.52
C THR A 319 -8.29 -10.31 5.53
N HIS A 320 -8.71 -9.29 4.79
CA HIS A 320 -10.11 -8.92 4.64
C HIS A 320 -10.69 -9.53 3.34
N PRO A 321 -11.90 -10.12 3.40
CA PRO A 321 -12.63 -10.44 2.19
C PRO A 321 -12.98 -9.16 1.42
N GLY A 322 -13.05 -9.26 0.10
CA GLY A 322 -13.44 -8.18 -0.79
C GLY A 322 -14.85 -7.68 -0.50
N LEU A 323 -15.10 -6.43 -0.87
CA LEU A 323 -16.34 -5.71 -0.56
C LEU A 323 -17.60 -6.50 -0.98
N ARG A 324 -17.56 -7.13 -2.16
CA ARG A 324 -18.66 -7.93 -2.70
C ARG A 324 -19.07 -9.03 -1.74
N ASP A 325 -18.13 -9.90 -1.37
CA ASP A 325 -18.40 -11.07 -0.53
C ASP A 325 -18.93 -10.65 0.84
N ARG A 326 -18.42 -9.55 1.39
CA ARG A 326 -18.87 -8.99 2.68
C ARG A 326 -20.31 -8.48 2.61
N ILE A 327 -20.66 -7.71 1.58
CA ILE A 327 -22.03 -7.22 1.38
C ILE A 327 -23.00 -8.37 1.12
N GLU A 328 -22.62 -9.32 0.27
CA GLU A 328 -23.44 -10.51 -0.02
C GLU A 328 -23.65 -11.37 1.23
N SER A 329 -22.65 -11.49 2.12
CA SER A 329 -22.79 -12.19 3.41
C SER A 329 -23.82 -11.58 4.37
N LEU A 330 -24.23 -10.32 4.12
CA LEU A 330 -25.26 -9.60 4.86
C LEU A 330 -26.65 -9.75 4.23
N ASP A 331 -26.79 -10.52 3.14
CA ASP A 331 -27.99 -10.58 2.30
C ASP A 331 -28.39 -9.21 1.72
N ALA A 332 -27.42 -8.33 1.45
CA ALA A 332 -27.64 -6.99 0.91
C ALA A 332 -27.11 -6.87 -0.54
N SER A 333 -27.54 -5.83 -1.26
CA SER A 333 -27.14 -5.61 -2.65
C SER A 333 -25.90 -4.72 -2.75
N PRO A 334 -24.82 -5.13 -3.46
CA PRO A 334 -23.59 -4.34 -3.62
C PRO A 334 -23.78 -3.21 -4.62
N THR A 335 -24.42 -2.13 -4.18
CA THR A 335 -24.73 -0.93 -4.98
C THR A 335 -24.26 0.33 -4.27
N VAL A 336 -24.07 1.42 -5.02
CA VAL A 336 -23.74 2.72 -4.42
C VAL A 336 -24.83 3.07 -3.40
N PRO A 337 -24.47 3.31 -2.13
CA PRO A 337 -25.47 3.53 -1.09
C PRO A 337 -26.04 4.95 -1.19
N ASP A 338 -27.21 5.16 -0.58
CA ASP A 338 -27.60 6.51 -0.17
C ASP A 338 -26.49 7.11 0.69
N TRP A 339 -26.15 8.39 0.55
CA TRP A 339 -25.06 8.97 1.31
C TRP A 339 -25.43 9.26 2.77
N SER A 340 -24.41 9.27 3.64
CA SER A 340 -24.55 9.62 5.06
C SER A 340 -25.22 10.99 5.22
N ARG A 341 -26.21 11.10 6.11
CA ARG A 341 -26.86 12.39 6.42
C ARG A 341 -26.11 13.09 7.55
N GLY A 342 -25.05 13.81 7.19
CA GLY A 342 -24.18 14.50 8.15
C GLY A 342 -22.99 13.65 8.58
N THR A 343 -22.46 13.90 9.79
CA THR A 343 -21.22 13.30 10.27
C THR A 343 -21.37 12.75 11.69
N ALA A 344 -20.57 11.76 12.05
CA ALA A 344 -20.50 11.16 13.37
C ALA A 344 -19.63 11.98 14.35
N LEU A 345 -19.05 13.11 13.92
CA LEU A 345 -18.30 14.03 14.78
C LEU A 345 -19.08 14.49 16.02
N GLY A 346 -20.41 14.50 15.97
CA GLY A 346 -21.25 14.79 17.14
C GLY A 346 -21.00 13.85 18.32
N LEU A 347 -20.51 12.63 18.07
CA LEU A 347 -20.12 11.68 19.13
C LEU A 347 -18.94 12.17 19.98
N LEU A 348 -18.10 13.06 19.44
CA LEU A 348 -17.02 13.73 20.19
C LEU A 348 -17.53 14.94 21.00
N GLY A 349 -18.83 15.21 20.98
CA GLY A 349 -19.45 16.28 21.75
C GLY A 349 -18.94 17.68 21.36
N PRO A 350 -18.99 18.65 22.31
CA PRO A 350 -18.54 20.03 22.08
C PRO A 350 -17.07 20.15 21.64
N GLU A 351 -16.23 19.18 22.02
CA GLU A 351 -14.79 19.16 21.75
C GLU A 351 -14.45 18.77 20.30
N ALA A 352 -15.42 18.36 19.48
CA ALA A 352 -15.17 17.94 18.09
C ALA A 352 -14.33 18.95 17.28
N LYS A 353 -14.56 20.26 17.47
CA LYS A 353 -13.81 21.32 16.79
C LYS A 353 -12.34 21.40 17.24
N ARG A 354 -12.08 21.13 18.53
CA ARG A 354 -10.72 21.10 19.09
C ARG A 354 -9.93 19.96 18.45
N TRP A 355 -10.52 18.78 18.30
CA TRP A 355 -9.84 17.64 17.67
C TRP A 355 -9.45 17.93 16.22
N VAL A 356 -10.35 18.52 15.42
CA VAL A 356 -10.00 18.96 14.05
C VAL A 356 -8.81 19.92 14.05
N ALA A 357 -8.80 20.91 14.95
CA ALA A 357 -7.70 21.87 15.05
C ALA A 357 -6.39 21.24 15.58
N HIS A 358 -6.50 20.22 16.44
CA HIS A 358 -5.35 19.47 16.95
C HIS A 358 -4.66 18.73 15.81
N PHE A 359 -5.41 17.93 15.05
CA PHE A 359 -4.86 17.15 13.95
C PHE A 359 -4.40 18.02 12.78
N ASP A 360 -5.01 19.19 12.54
CA ASP A 360 -4.49 20.19 11.60
C ASP A 360 -3.07 20.65 12.02
N LYS A 361 -2.87 20.98 13.30
CA LYS A 361 -1.57 21.43 13.81
C LYS A 361 -0.51 20.32 13.80
N GLU A 362 -0.92 19.12 14.20
CA GLU A 362 -0.05 17.93 14.16
C GLU A 362 0.41 17.66 12.73
N TRP A 363 -0.52 17.61 11.77
CA TRP A 363 -0.17 17.40 10.37
C TRP A 363 0.75 18.50 9.84
N CYS A 364 0.47 19.77 10.14
CA CYS A 364 1.34 20.89 9.76
C CYS A 364 2.75 20.75 10.34
N ARG A 365 2.88 20.33 11.60
CA ARG A 365 4.18 20.11 12.25
C ARG A 365 4.94 18.99 11.55
N ASP A 366 4.27 17.87 11.30
CA ASP A 366 4.90 16.66 10.78
C ASP A 366 5.27 16.80 9.29
N ASN A 367 4.53 17.62 8.54
CA ASN A 367 4.73 17.83 7.10
C ASN A 367 5.41 19.17 6.77
N ALA A 368 5.90 19.94 7.75
CA ALA A 368 6.44 21.29 7.52
C ALA A 368 7.58 21.32 6.50
N THR A 369 8.52 20.37 6.61
CA THR A 369 9.68 20.27 5.72
C THR A 369 9.26 19.90 4.31
N GLU A 370 8.43 18.86 4.17
CA GLU A 370 7.94 18.38 2.88
C GLU A 370 7.08 19.44 2.18
N TRP A 371 6.21 20.13 2.91
CA TRP A 371 5.41 21.23 2.39
C TRP A 371 6.26 22.37 1.84
N LYS A 372 7.27 22.80 2.59
CA LYS A 372 8.18 23.88 2.14
C LYS A 372 8.91 23.50 0.85
N GLN A 373 9.35 22.24 0.75
CA GLN A 373 10.00 21.72 -0.46
C GLN A 373 9.02 21.65 -1.64
N HIS A 374 7.81 21.14 -1.39
CA HIS A 374 6.76 21.06 -2.40
C HIS A 374 6.31 22.45 -2.89
N HIS A 375 6.21 23.43 -1.99
CA HIS A 375 5.96 24.83 -2.34
C HIS A 375 7.06 25.38 -3.26
N ALA A 376 8.33 25.20 -2.89
CA ALA A 376 9.46 25.66 -3.72
C ALA A 376 9.48 24.99 -5.11
N TRP A 377 9.08 23.72 -5.19
CA TRP A 377 8.87 23.02 -6.45
C TRP A 377 7.74 23.63 -7.28
N LEU A 378 6.57 23.85 -6.67
CA LEU A 378 5.42 24.45 -7.36
C LEU A 378 5.70 25.87 -7.85
N GLU A 379 6.55 26.65 -7.17
CA GLU A 379 7.01 27.94 -7.68
C GLU A 379 7.84 27.79 -8.97
N ARG A 380 8.76 26.81 -9.04
CA ARG A 380 9.50 26.53 -10.29
C ARG A 380 8.57 26.06 -11.41
N VAL A 381 7.61 25.20 -11.08
CA VAL A 381 6.55 24.76 -12.01
C VAL A 381 5.75 25.96 -12.51
N ARG A 382 5.37 26.89 -11.65
CA ARG A 382 4.63 28.11 -12.02
C ARG A 382 5.43 28.96 -12.99
N VAL A 383 6.69 29.27 -12.66
CA VAL A 383 7.56 30.07 -13.52
C VAL A 383 7.71 29.44 -14.91
N ARG A 384 7.93 28.12 -14.98
CA ARG A 384 8.01 27.41 -16.27
C ARG A 384 6.69 27.42 -17.03
N ALA A 385 5.56 27.22 -16.35
CA ALA A 385 4.23 27.25 -16.96
C ALA A 385 3.89 28.65 -17.51
N GLU A 386 4.26 29.72 -16.81
CA GLU A 386 4.08 31.10 -17.28
C GLU A 386 4.94 31.41 -18.49
N ALA A 387 6.22 30.98 -18.48
CA ALA A 387 7.14 31.15 -19.61
C ALA A 387 6.62 30.46 -20.89
N LEU A 388 6.17 29.20 -20.78
CA LEU A 388 5.55 28.49 -21.90
C LEU A 388 4.19 29.07 -22.30
N GLY A 389 3.42 29.55 -21.32
CA GLY A 389 2.13 30.19 -21.55
C GLY A 389 2.24 31.45 -22.41
N ALA A 390 3.25 32.28 -22.18
CA ALA A 390 3.49 33.53 -22.90
C ALA A 390 3.75 33.34 -24.41
N SER A 391 4.29 32.19 -24.83
CA SER A 391 4.64 31.89 -26.23
C SER A 391 3.75 30.81 -26.87
N THR A 392 2.56 30.56 -26.31
CA THR A 392 1.66 29.47 -26.73
C THR A 392 1.40 29.45 -28.25
N ALA A 393 1.33 30.62 -28.90
CA ALA A 393 1.13 30.74 -30.34
C ALA A 393 2.30 30.17 -31.18
N GLN A 394 3.54 30.26 -30.70
CA GLN A 394 4.73 29.76 -31.39
C GLN A 394 5.25 28.42 -30.83
N SER A 395 4.70 27.90 -29.72
CA SER A 395 5.20 26.67 -29.10
C SER A 395 5.15 25.45 -30.03
N SER A 396 6.01 24.47 -29.78
CA SER A 396 5.89 23.13 -30.36
C SER A 396 4.76 22.32 -29.71
N ALA A 397 4.35 21.21 -30.33
CA ALA A 397 3.41 20.26 -29.72
C ALA A 397 3.94 19.71 -28.37
N ALA A 398 5.25 19.49 -28.27
CA ALA A 398 5.89 19.02 -27.04
C ALA A 398 5.79 20.06 -25.91
N GLU A 399 6.03 21.34 -26.20
CA GLU A 399 5.90 22.44 -25.24
C GLU A 399 4.46 22.66 -24.76
N LEU A 400 3.47 22.51 -25.65
CA LEU A 400 2.05 22.57 -25.28
C LEU A 400 1.65 21.42 -24.33
N VAL A 401 2.15 20.21 -24.60
CA VAL A 401 1.97 19.05 -23.71
C VAL A 401 2.66 19.27 -22.37
N GLU A 402 3.87 19.83 -22.36
CA GLU A 402 4.58 20.21 -21.15
C GLU A 402 3.77 21.23 -20.33
N LEU A 403 3.28 22.29 -20.97
CA LEU A 403 2.45 23.32 -20.35
C LEU A 403 1.16 22.71 -19.74
N ALA A 404 0.50 21.80 -20.45
CA ALA A 404 -0.67 21.10 -19.94
C ALA A 404 -0.35 20.32 -18.65
N ARG A 405 0.77 19.59 -18.63
CA ARG A 405 1.23 18.87 -17.44
C ARG A 405 1.54 19.81 -16.27
N LEU A 406 2.28 20.90 -16.52
CA LEU A 406 2.64 21.87 -15.47
C LEU A 406 1.40 22.57 -14.89
N LYS A 407 0.41 22.92 -15.73
CA LYS A 407 -0.87 23.46 -15.25
C LYS A 407 -1.62 22.47 -14.35
N ARG A 408 -1.61 21.17 -14.66
CA ARG A 408 -2.20 20.13 -13.81
C ARG A 408 -1.49 19.95 -12.47
N HIS A 409 -0.17 20.17 -12.41
CA HIS A 409 0.57 20.16 -11.14
C HIS A 409 0.17 21.32 -10.22
N LEU A 410 -0.07 22.51 -10.79
CA LEU A 410 -0.51 23.70 -10.04
C LEU A 410 -1.97 23.60 -9.61
N ASP A 411 -2.83 23.11 -10.50
CA ASP A 411 -4.24 22.85 -10.22
C ASP A 411 -4.67 21.53 -10.89
N PRO A 412 -4.94 20.47 -10.11
CA PRO A 412 -5.43 19.20 -10.63
C PRO A 412 -6.69 19.31 -11.49
N ARG A 413 -7.48 20.41 -11.37
CA ARG A 413 -8.69 20.66 -12.17
C ARG A 413 -8.50 21.66 -13.32
N ALA A 414 -7.25 22.03 -13.64
CA ALA A 414 -6.97 22.92 -14.75
C ALA A 414 -7.57 22.39 -16.08
N ASN A 415 -8.29 23.25 -16.81
CA ASN A 415 -8.77 22.93 -18.15
C ASN A 415 -7.60 22.97 -19.15
N VAL A 416 -7.02 21.80 -19.40
CA VAL A 416 -5.85 21.63 -20.28
C VAL A 416 -6.18 20.98 -21.62
N ARG A 417 -7.45 20.59 -21.83
CA ARG A 417 -7.91 20.00 -23.08
C ARG A 417 -7.54 20.85 -24.32
N PRO A 418 -7.74 22.18 -24.33
CA PRO A 418 -7.39 23.01 -25.49
C PRO A 418 -5.91 22.95 -25.86
N LEU A 419 -5.02 22.72 -24.88
CA LEU A 419 -3.58 22.62 -25.13
C LEU A 419 -3.24 21.32 -25.88
N TYR A 420 -3.89 20.21 -25.53
CA TYR A 420 -3.71 18.95 -26.25
C TYR A 420 -4.31 19.00 -27.65
N GLU A 421 -5.48 19.63 -27.83
CA GLU A 421 -6.09 19.84 -29.14
C GLU A 421 -5.16 20.67 -30.04
N THR A 422 -4.66 21.81 -29.56
CA THR A 422 -3.69 22.64 -30.29
C THR A 422 -2.38 21.88 -30.57
N ALA A 423 -1.92 21.03 -29.65
CA ALA A 423 -0.74 20.20 -29.87
C ALA A 423 -0.95 19.20 -31.02
N LEU A 424 -2.15 18.62 -31.11
CA LEU A 424 -2.52 17.69 -32.20
C LEU A 424 -2.77 18.41 -33.53
N GLU A 425 -3.18 19.68 -33.51
CA GLU A 425 -3.21 20.50 -34.74
C GLU A 425 -1.79 20.71 -35.31
N ARG A 426 -0.80 20.90 -34.43
CA ARG A 426 0.61 21.07 -34.82
C ARG A 426 1.30 19.76 -35.18
N SER A 427 0.93 18.68 -34.51
CA SER A 427 1.51 17.34 -34.71
C SER A 427 0.42 16.28 -34.49
N PRO A 428 -0.30 15.87 -35.56
CA PRO A 428 -1.48 15.00 -35.45
C PRO A 428 -1.25 13.64 -34.79
N GLU A 429 -0.02 13.15 -34.81
CA GLU A 429 0.37 11.84 -34.27
C GLU A 429 1.24 11.97 -33.01
N HIS A 430 1.24 13.13 -32.33
CA HIS A 430 2.03 13.32 -31.12
C HIS A 430 1.53 12.44 -29.96
N PRO A 431 2.28 11.40 -29.53
CA PRO A 431 1.74 10.36 -28.65
C PRO A 431 1.29 10.88 -27.28
N ALA A 432 2.08 11.76 -26.67
CA ALA A 432 1.76 12.33 -25.37
C ALA A 432 0.54 13.29 -25.41
N ALA A 433 0.26 13.89 -26.58
CA ALA A 433 -0.92 14.75 -26.74
C ALA A 433 -2.19 13.90 -26.91
N LEU A 434 -2.12 12.82 -27.69
CA LEU A 434 -3.21 11.83 -27.80
C LEU A 434 -3.54 11.24 -26.42
N ARG A 435 -2.51 10.80 -25.68
CA ARG A 435 -2.65 10.25 -24.33
C ARG A 435 -3.27 11.26 -23.36
N GLY A 436 -2.80 12.51 -23.37
CA GLY A 436 -3.36 13.57 -22.54
C GLY A 436 -4.80 13.95 -22.90
N LEU A 437 -5.17 13.88 -24.18
CA LEU A 437 -6.53 14.16 -24.62
C LEU A 437 -7.51 13.05 -24.21
N VAL A 438 -7.10 11.77 -24.26
CA VAL A 438 -7.92 10.63 -23.79
C VAL A 438 -8.37 10.84 -22.33
N THR A 439 -7.49 11.35 -21.47
CA THR A 439 -7.82 11.60 -20.05
C THR A 439 -8.63 12.87 -19.82
N CYS A 440 -8.78 13.73 -20.84
CA CYS A 440 -9.60 14.93 -20.79
C CYS A 440 -11.01 14.74 -21.39
N LEU A 441 -11.26 13.64 -22.09
CA LEU A 441 -12.60 13.32 -22.61
C LEU A 441 -13.53 12.92 -21.46
N ALA A 442 -14.82 13.22 -21.64
CA ALA A 442 -15.84 12.85 -20.68
C ALA A 442 -15.91 11.34 -20.50
N GLU A 443 -16.29 10.88 -19.31
CA GLU A 443 -16.34 9.46 -19.00
C GLU A 443 -17.34 8.69 -19.88
N ASP A 444 -18.41 9.32 -20.34
CA ASP A 444 -19.41 8.71 -21.22
C ASP A 444 -18.96 8.62 -22.70
N ASP A 445 -17.94 9.39 -23.11
CA ASP A 445 -17.39 9.43 -24.47
C ASP A 445 -16.46 8.26 -24.79
N ARG A 446 -17.01 7.03 -24.72
CA ARG A 446 -16.30 5.79 -25.09
C ARG A 446 -15.72 5.87 -26.50
N GLU A 447 -16.51 6.36 -27.45
CA GLU A 447 -16.14 6.30 -28.87
C GLU A 447 -15.00 7.26 -29.16
N GLY A 448 -15.04 8.49 -28.62
CA GLY A 448 -13.93 9.42 -28.71
C GLY A 448 -12.66 8.89 -28.05
N LYS A 449 -12.78 8.31 -26.84
CA LYS A 449 -11.64 7.67 -26.16
C LYS A 449 -11.04 6.54 -26.98
N LEU A 450 -11.86 5.60 -27.48
CA LEU A 450 -11.40 4.49 -28.31
C LEU A 450 -10.77 4.97 -29.63
N ALA A 451 -11.35 5.97 -30.29
CA ALA A 451 -10.79 6.54 -31.52
C ALA A 451 -9.39 7.13 -31.30
N LEU A 452 -9.18 7.87 -30.20
CA LEU A 452 -7.86 8.38 -29.84
C LEU A 452 -6.87 7.26 -29.46
N LEU A 453 -7.34 6.22 -28.78
CA LEU A 453 -6.52 5.05 -28.43
C LEU A 453 -6.10 4.26 -29.68
N HIS A 454 -6.98 4.14 -30.67
CA HIS A 454 -6.66 3.57 -31.99
C HIS A 454 -5.56 4.38 -32.68
N ARG A 455 -5.72 5.71 -32.77
CA ARG A 455 -4.68 6.60 -33.31
C ARG A 455 -3.36 6.42 -32.58
N LEU A 456 -3.37 6.41 -31.24
CA LEU A 456 -2.17 6.23 -30.42
C LEU A 456 -1.49 4.89 -30.69
N TRP A 457 -2.26 3.81 -30.81
CA TRP A 457 -1.74 2.48 -31.15
C TRP A 457 -1.02 2.46 -32.52
N ASP A 458 -1.59 3.16 -33.50
CA ASP A 458 -1.10 3.21 -34.87
C ASP A 458 0.16 4.07 -35.02
N THR A 459 0.40 5.05 -34.13
CA THR A 459 1.64 5.86 -34.12
C THR A 459 2.93 5.07 -33.90
N ALA A 460 2.84 3.78 -33.57
CA ALA A 460 3.97 2.90 -33.25
C ALA A 460 4.88 3.42 -32.12
N SER A 461 4.33 4.24 -31.22
CA SER A 461 5.04 4.75 -30.06
C SER A 461 5.22 3.67 -28.97
N GLY A 462 6.04 3.99 -27.97
CA GLY A 462 6.13 3.24 -26.73
C GLY A 462 4.86 3.29 -25.86
N ASP A 463 3.76 3.90 -26.31
CA ASP A 463 2.50 3.96 -25.55
C ASP A 463 1.52 2.85 -25.94
N ARG A 464 1.87 1.93 -26.83
CA ARG A 464 0.99 0.82 -27.26
C ARG A 464 0.45 0.00 -26.10
N PHE A 465 1.29 -0.33 -25.13
CA PHE A 465 0.88 -1.04 -23.92
C PHE A 465 -0.18 -0.25 -23.14
N TRP A 466 0.10 1.04 -22.89
CA TRP A 466 -0.85 1.93 -22.21
C TRP A 466 -2.16 2.04 -22.99
N ALA A 467 -2.10 2.24 -24.32
CA ALA A 467 -3.27 2.37 -25.17
C ALA A 467 -4.16 1.11 -25.13
N ALA A 468 -3.55 -0.08 -25.24
CA ALA A 468 -4.30 -1.34 -25.20
C ALA A 468 -4.92 -1.61 -23.83
N ARG A 469 -4.17 -1.36 -22.75
CA ARG A 469 -4.68 -1.52 -21.38
C ARG A 469 -5.84 -0.57 -21.11
N THR A 470 -5.70 0.70 -21.50
CA THR A 470 -6.77 1.71 -21.32
C THR A 470 -7.99 1.37 -22.18
N ALA A 471 -7.81 0.92 -23.42
CA ALA A 471 -8.93 0.53 -24.28
C ALA A 471 -9.72 -0.66 -23.71
N LEU A 472 -9.03 -1.66 -23.15
CA LEU A 472 -9.69 -2.76 -22.46
C LEU A 472 -10.47 -2.28 -21.24
N ALA A 473 -9.88 -1.42 -20.41
CA ALA A 473 -10.58 -0.85 -19.25
C ALA A 473 -11.86 -0.09 -19.67
N GLU A 474 -11.82 0.66 -20.77
CA GLU A 474 -12.99 1.37 -21.34
C GLU A 474 -14.08 0.41 -21.85
N LEU A 475 -13.69 -0.72 -22.46
CA LEU A 475 -14.60 -1.75 -22.98
C LEU A 475 -15.19 -2.65 -21.87
N GLU A 476 -14.44 -2.89 -20.79
CA GLU A 476 -14.90 -3.64 -19.61
C GLU A 476 -15.85 -2.86 -18.72
N THR A 477 -15.91 -1.54 -18.88
CA THR A 477 -16.69 -0.63 -18.06
C THR A 477 -18.15 -0.68 -18.52
N PRO A 478 -19.12 -1.34 -17.87
CA PRO A 478 -20.51 -1.29 -18.31
C PRO A 478 -21.05 0.15 -18.31
N ARG A 479 -21.75 0.56 -19.37
CA ARG A 479 -22.39 1.88 -19.50
C ARG A 479 -23.83 1.68 -19.98
N LEU A 480 -24.77 2.43 -19.40
CA LEU A 480 -26.19 2.31 -19.74
C LEU A 480 -26.38 2.60 -21.24
N GLY A 481 -27.06 1.70 -21.96
CA GLY A 481 -27.33 1.85 -23.39
C GLY A 481 -26.15 1.57 -24.34
N LYS A 482 -24.99 1.12 -23.84
CA LYS A 482 -23.86 0.67 -24.68
C LYS A 482 -23.68 -0.84 -24.54
N GLU A 483 -23.92 -1.57 -25.63
CA GLU A 483 -23.69 -3.02 -25.67
C GLU A 483 -22.20 -3.37 -25.54
N HIS A 484 -21.93 -4.59 -25.06
CA HIS A 484 -20.58 -5.11 -24.96
C HIS A 484 -20.05 -5.49 -26.35
N ASP A 485 -19.10 -4.72 -26.86
CA ASP A 485 -18.40 -5.03 -28.10
C ASP A 485 -17.33 -6.12 -27.87
N ALA A 486 -17.77 -7.38 -27.93
CA ALA A 486 -16.92 -8.54 -27.76
C ALA A 486 -15.81 -8.62 -28.83
N ALA A 487 -16.05 -8.09 -30.03
CA ALA A 487 -15.08 -8.11 -31.12
C ALA A 487 -13.93 -7.12 -30.86
N ALA A 488 -14.26 -5.87 -30.53
CA ALA A 488 -13.28 -4.87 -30.11
C ALA A 488 -12.51 -5.34 -28.87
N PHE A 489 -13.21 -5.93 -27.89
CA PHE A 489 -12.57 -6.46 -26.68
C PHE A 489 -11.53 -7.54 -27.01
N LYS A 490 -11.89 -8.53 -27.82
CA LYS A 490 -10.95 -9.58 -28.27
C LYS A 490 -9.77 -9.00 -29.05
N GLN A 491 -10.01 -8.01 -29.89
CA GLN A 491 -8.96 -7.33 -30.66
C GLN A 491 -7.97 -6.60 -29.74
N TRP A 492 -8.47 -5.80 -28.81
CA TRP A 492 -7.63 -5.05 -27.87
C TRP A 492 -6.91 -5.95 -26.88
N ARG A 493 -7.49 -7.10 -26.52
CA ARG A 493 -6.81 -8.14 -25.72
C ARG A 493 -5.58 -8.69 -26.42
N LYS A 494 -5.72 -9.06 -27.70
CA LYS A 494 -4.58 -9.51 -28.51
C LYS A 494 -3.52 -8.43 -28.71
N ARG A 495 -3.95 -7.16 -28.79
CA ARG A 495 -3.04 -6.00 -28.82
C ARG A 495 -2.26 -5.87 -27.50
N LEU A 496 -2.93 -6.01 -26.36
CA LEU A 496 -2.29 -5.97 -25.05
C LEU A 496 -1.26 -7.09 -24.88
N GLU A 497 -1.61 -8.33 -25.25
CA GLU A 497 -0.68 -9.48 -25.19
C GLU A 497 0.60 -9.21 -25.98
N ARG A 498 0.48 -8.73 -27.23
CA ARG A 498 1.63 -8.35 -28.06
C ARG A 498 2.44 -7.19 -27.48
N ALA A 499 1.76 -6.18 -26.95
CA ALA A 499 2.44 -5.03 -26.36
C ALA A 499 3.18 -5.44 -25.08
N GLN A 500 2.63 -6.34 -24.27
CA GLN A 500 3.28 -6.89 -23.08
C GLN A 500 4.57 -7.63 -23.45
N GLU A 501 4.56 -8.48 -24.49
CA GLU A 501 5.77 -9.16 -24.97
C GLU A 501 6.88 -8.16 -25.36
N SER A 502 6.51 -7.02 -25.98
CA SER A 502 7.45 -5.94 -26.27
C SER A 502 7.94 -5.21 -25.00
N GLU A 503 7.06 -4.96 -24.02
CA GLU A 503 7.48 -4.41 -22.72
C GLU A 503 8.46 -5.32 -22.00
N ASP A 504 8.22 -6.64 -22.00
CA ASP A 504 9.07 -7.62 -21.33
C ASP A 504 10.47 -7.64 -21.96
N ARG A 505 10.57 -7.63 -23.30
CA ARG A 505 11.87 -7.50 -24.00
C ARG A 505 12.58 -6.19 -23.68
N ALA A 506 11.86 -5.08 -23.67
CA ALA A 506 12.42 -3.77 -23.31
C ALA A 506 12.92 -3.74 -21.86
N TRP A 507 12.22 -4.39 -20.94
CA TRP A 507 12.63 -4.53 -19.56
C TRP A 507 13.87 -5.42 -19.42
N GLU A 508 13.93 -6.56 -20.12
CA GLU A 508 15.11 -7.43 -20.17
C GLU A 508 16.36 -6.69 -20.67
N GLU A 509 16.22 -5.85 -21.69
CA GLU A 509 17.30 -5.00 -22.19
C GLU A 509 17.78 -3.95 -21.16
N LEU A 510 16.85 -3.42 -20.35
CA LEU A 510 17.16 -2.46 -19.30
C LEU A 510 17.80 -3.12 -18.07
N SER A 511 17.27 -4.27 -17.65
CA SER A 511 17.72 -5.01 -16.44
C SER A 511 18.89 -5.95 -16.69
N GLY A 512 19.28 -6.16 -17.96
CA GLY A 512 20.40 -7.02 -18.31
C GLY A 512 21.73 -6.59 -17.68
N THR A 513 22.58 -7.56 -17.35
CA THR A 513 23.85 -7.36 -16.62
C THR A 513 24.91 -6.60 -17.40
N SER A 514 24.70 -6.37 -18.71
CA SER A 514 25.55 -5.50 -19.53
C SER A 514 25.15 -4.03 -19.34
N PHE A 515 25.32 -3.49 -18.13
CA PHE A 515 24.82 -2.17 -17.75
C PHE A 515 25.35 -1.05 -18.66
N PHE A 516 26.64 -1.07 -18.99
CA PHE A 516 27.32 -0.02 -19.74
C PHE A 516 27.29 -0.19 -21.27
N SER A 517 26.58 -1.19 -21.80
CA SER A 517 26.38 -1.31 -23.25
C SER A 517 25.21 -0.44 -23.72
N GLN A 518 25.30 0.11 -24.93
CA GLN A 518 24.23 0.91 -25.54
C GLN A 518 23.76 2.08 -24.65
N ILE A 519 24.68 2.69 -23.88
CA ILE A 519 24.37 3.86 -23.05
C ILE A 519 24.76 5.17 -23.75
N SER A 520 24.10 6.25 -23.35
CA SER A 520 24.42 7.62 -23.74
C SER A 520 24.21 8.58 -22.57
N ARG A 521 24.68 9.83 -22.69
CA ARG A 521 24.42 10.86 -21.67
C ARG A 521 22.92 11.02 -21.48
N HIS A 522 22.48 11.29 -20.25
CA HIS A 522 21.07 11.57 -20.01
C HIS A 522 20.61 12.78 -20.85
N ASP A 523 19.33 12.80 -21.19
CA ASP A 523 18.68 13.83 -21.98
C ASP A 523 17.66 14.64 -21.16
N LEU A 524 17.81 14.64 -19.83
CA LEU A 524 17.02 15.48 -18.93
C LEU A 524 17.20 16.95 -19.28
N SER A 525 16.11 17.71 -19.33
CA SER A 525 16.16 19.17 -19.40
C SER A 525 16.74 19.75 -18.10
N ASP A 526 17.21 20.99 -18.13
CA ASP A 526 17.73 21.66 -16.92
C ASP A 526 16.70 21.66 -15.77
N PHE A 527 15.42 21.78 -16.11
CA PHE A 527 14.33 21.67 -15.15
C PHE A 527 14.22 20.25 -14.58
N GLU A 528 14.17 19.22 -15.43
CA GLU A 528 14.09 17.81 -14.99
C GLU A 528 15.30 17.40 -14.14
N LEU A 529 16.50 17.86 -14.51
CA LEU A 529 17.73 17.60 -13.77
C LEU A 529 17.74 18.31 -12.41
N ALA A 530 17.27 19.56 -12.34
CA ALA A 530 17.12 20.28 -11.09
C ALA A 530 16.12 19.60 -10.14
N GLU A 531 15.02 19.05 -10.66
CA GLU A 531 14.08 18.27 -9.86
C GLU A 531 14.69 16.99 -9.32
N LEU A 532 15.32 16.21 -10.20
CA LEU A 532 15.97 14.98 -9.79
C LEU A 532 17.05 15.22 -8.73
N THR A 533 17.91 16.22 -8.92
CA THR A 533 18.96 16.55 -7.95
C THR A 533 18.40 17.02 -6.61
N ALA A 534 17.30 17.77 -6.59
CA ALA A 534 16.61 18.17 -5.38
C ALA A 534 15.97 16.97 -4.63
N GLU A 535 15.52 15.94 -5.34
CA GLU A 535 15.04 14.68 -4.74
C GLU A 535 16.18 13.84 -4.19
N LEU A 536 17.26 13.66 -4.97
CA LEU A 536 18.46 12.93 -4.55
C LEU A 536 19.12 13.55 -3.31
N ALA A 537 19.11 14.88 -3.20
CA ALA A 537 19.62 15.59 -2.03
C ALA A 537 18.94 15.19 -0.71
N ARG A 538 17.67 14.75 -0.77
CA ARG A 538 16.88 14.31 0.41
C ARG A 538 17.24 12.90 0.85
N CYS A 539 17.89 12.12 -0.01
CA CYS A 539 18.31 10.76 0.30
C CYS A 539 19.55 10.80 1.20
N ALA A 540 19.36 10.79 2.53
CA ALA A 540 20.45 10.93 3.50
C ALA A 540 21.60 9.90 3.35
N PRO A 541 21.39 8.65 2.90
CA PRO A 541 22.51 7.73 2.67
C PRO A 541 23.28 7.93 1.35
N LEU A 542 22.78 8.78 0.44
CA LEU A 542 23.35 8.97 -0.89
C LEU A 542 24.59 9.88 -0.87
N ALA A 543 25.74 9.32 -1.28
CA ALA A 543 26.99 10.07 -1.43
C ALA A 543 27.17 10.62 -2.84
N ARG A 544 27.00 9.76 -3.86
CA ARG A 544 27.12 10.12 -5.27
C ARG A 544 26.07 9.41 -6.10
N CYS A 545 25.66 10.04 -7.19
CA CYS A 545 24.71 9.46 -8.14
C CYS A 545 25.10 9.77 -9.58
N TRP A 546 24.98 8.77 -10.45
CA TRP A 546 25.17 8.86 -11.89
C TRP A 546 23.87 8.46 -12.59
N LEU A 547 23.55 9.20 -13.65
CA LEU A 547 22.40 8.90 -14.50
C LEU A 547 22.87 8.72 -15.94
N VAL A 548 22.51 7.59 -16.54
CA VAL A 548 22.78 7.32 -17.95
C VAL A 548 21.49 6.94 -18.66
N ARG A 549 21.37 7.33 -19.94
CA ARG A 549 20.26 6.87 -20.79
C ARG A 549 20.65 5.53 -21.41
N LYS A 550 19.80 4.52 -21.24
CA LYS A 550 19.91 3.21 -21.92
C LYS A 550 19.16 3.29 -23.24
N ASN A 551 19.84 3.03 -24.35
CA ASN A 551 19.23 3.01 -25.68
C ASN A 551 18.66 1.62 -25.95
N LEU A 552 17.35 1.48 -25.73
CA LEU A 552 16.61 0.24 -25.97
C LEU A 552 16.43 0.00 -27.48
N ARG A 553 16.56 -1.24 -27.93
CA ARG A 553 16.34 -1.65 -29.32
C ARG A 553 14.86 -1.77 -29.63
N GLU A 554 14.08 -2.34 -28.70
CA GLU A 554 12.62 -2.48 -28.86
C GLU A 554 11.94 -1.09 -28.92
N TYR A 555 12.40 -0.12 -28.13
CA TYR A 555 11.86 1.24 -28.10
C TYR A 555 12.96 2.32 -28.16
N PRO A 556 13.53 2.61 -29.35
CA PRO A 556 14.67 3.53 -29.47
C PRO A 556 14.38 4.97 -29.01
N GLN A 557 13.13 5.40 -29.18
CA GLN A 557 12.67 6.75 -28.79
C GLN A 557 12.23 6.84 -27.33
N ARG A 558 12.11 5.71 -26.61
CA ARG A 558 11.72 5.73 -25.20
C ARG A 558 12.91 6.20 -24.36
N ARG A 559 12.65 7.17 -23.50
CA ARG A 559 13.58 7.59 -22.46
C ARG A 559 13.59 6.50 -21.39
N ALA A 560 14.74 5.86 -21.19
CA ALA A 560 14.94 4.81 -20.20
C ALA A 560 16.30 5.02 -19.53
N TYR A 561 16.37 4.86 -18.22
CA TYR A 561 17.54 5.28 -17.45
C TYR A 561 18.09 4.19 -16.56
N LEU A 562 19.42 4.16 -16.44
CA LEU A 562 20.11 3.48 -15.34
C LEU A 562 20.59 4.55 -14.36
N LEU A 563 20.19 4.41 -13.11
CA LEU A 563 20.57 5.27 -12.00
C LEU A 563 21.55 4.50 -11.11
N PHE A 564 22.82 4.89 -11.13
CA PHE A 564 23.81 4.29 -10.25
C PHE A 564 23.97 5.15 -9.01
N VAL A 565 23.92 4.53 -7.82
CA VAL A 565 24.02 5.22 -6.54
C VAL A 565 25.16 4.67 -5.69
N GLU A 566 25.91 5.55 -5.04
CA GLU A 566 26.87 5.18 -4.02
C GLU A 566 26.25 5.44 -2.63
N LEU A 567 26.13 4.37 -1.85
CA LEU A 567 25.43 4.33 -0.57
C LEU A 567 26.35 3.81 0.53
N PRO A 568 27.37 4.60 0.95
CA PRO A 568 28.32 4.16 1.95
C PRO A 568 27.63 3.94 3.29
N GLY A 569 28.00 2.85 3.99
CA GLY A 569 27.50 2.56 5.33
C GLY A 569 26.15 1.84 5.41
N LEU A 570 25.47 1.56 4.29
CA LEU A 570 24.33 0.65 4.24
C LEU A 570 24.76 -0.79 3.94
N ASP A 571 24.05 -1.77 4.51
CA ASP A 571 24.08 -3.18 4.11
C ASP A 571 23.31 -3.40 2.79
N ASP A 572 23.47 -4.58 2.17
CA ASP A 572 22.90 -4.86 0.84
C ASP A 572 21.36 -4.91 0.82
N ASP A 573 20.72 -5.34 1.90
CA ASP A 573 19.25 -5.39 1.97
C ASP A 573 18.67 -3.97 2.05
N SER A 574 19.26 -3.13 2.90
CA SER A 574 18.95 -1.70 2.98
C SER A 574 19.18 -0.98 1.63
N ARG A 575 20.27 -1.30 0.92
CA ARG A 575 20.55 -0.73 -0.41
C ARG A 575 19.51 -1.15 -1.45
N TYR A 576 19.13 -2.43 -1.46
CA TYR A 576 18.11 -2.95 -2.36
C TYR A 576 16.78 -2.22 -2.16
N HIS A 577 16.30 -2.13 -0.92
CA HIS A 577 15.06 -1.45 -0.58
C HIS A 577 15.09 0.04 -0.96
N LEU A 578 16.20 0.72 -0.72
CA LEU A 578 16.36 2.12 -1.11
C LEU A 578 16.35 2.29 -2.64
N CYS A 579 17.05 1.44 -3.40
CA CYS A 579 17.02 1.48 -4.85
C CYS A 579 15.60 1.28 -5.40
N ARG A 580 14.84 0.28 -4.89
CA ARG A 580 13.44 0.09 -5.28
C ARG A 580 12.56 1.28 -4.90
N ALA A 581 12.84 1.97 -3.80
CA ALA A 581 12.15 3.20 -3.43
C ALA A 581 12.45 4.35 -4.40
N LEU A 582 13.72 4.52 -4.81
CA LEU A 582 14.13 5.53 -5.78
C LEU A 582 13.44 5.33 -7.14
N GLU A 583 13.33 4.09 -7.62
CA GLU A 583 12.62 3.79 -8.89
C GLU A 583 11.15 4.22 -8.89
N ARG A 584 10.50 4.17 -7.73
CA ARG A 584 9.08 4.51 -7.59
C ARG A 584 8.83 5.99 -7.34
N ASN A 585 9.78 6.66 -6.67
CA ASN A 585 9.55 7.98 -6.10
C ASN A 585 10.26 9.11 -6.84
N LEU A 586 11.26 8.81 -7.68
CA LEU A 586 11.97 9.85 -8.43
C LEU A 586 11.15 10.34 -9.61
N SER A 587 11.12 11.66 -9.81
CA SER A 587 10.42 12.35 -10.89
C SER A 587 11.21 12.29 -12.20
N ILE A 588 11.51 11.08 -12.68
CA ILE A 588 12.24 10.83 -13.93
C ILE A 588 11.26 10.49 -15.07
N PRO A 589 11.43 11.09 -16.26
CA PRO A 589 10.56 10.88 -17.42
C PRO A 589 10.86 9.55 -18.12
N GLY A 590 10.47 8.42 -17.51
CA GLY A 590 10.58 7.09 -18.09
C GLY A 590 10.96 5.99 -17.10
N PRO A 591 10.93 4.71 -17.53
CA PRO A 591 11.40 3.61 -16.69
C PRO A 591 12.85 3.84 -16.26
N THR A 592 13.09 3.66 -14.97
CA THR A 592 14.42 3.81 -14.36
C THR A 592 14.73 2.55 -13.59
N LEU A 593 15.96 2.05 -13.76
CA LEU A 593 16.52 0.99 -12.94
C LEU A 593 17.59 1.58 -12.03
N ALA A 594 17.36 1.52 -10.72
CA ALA A 594 18.30 1.97 -9.71
C ALA A 594 19.19 0.80 -9.25
N LEU A 595 20.50 1.03 -9.30
CA LEU A 595 21.55 0.06 -8.98
C LEU A 595 22.53 0.72 -8.01
N TRP A 596 22.99 0.00 -7.00
CA TRP A 596 24.02 0.50 -6.10
C TRP A 596 25.41 0.08 -6.55
N ALA A 597 26.41 0.89 -6.23
CA ALA A 597 27.81 0.52 -6.37
C ALA A 597 28.16 -0.60 -5.37
N GLY A 598 28.21 -1.84 -5.88
CA GLY A 598 28.43 -3.06 -5.09
C GLY A 598 29.36 -4.02 -5.82
N GLU A 599 28.96 -5.30 -5.89
CA GLU A 599 29.70 -6.31 -6.66
C GLU A 599 29.48 -6.17 -8.17
N SER A 600 28.27 -5.82 -8.62
CA SER A 600 27.96 -5.63 -10.03
C SER A 600 26.84 -4.60 -10.23
N PRO A 601 27.12 -3.42 -10.80
CA PRO A 601 28.44 -2.93 -11.19
C PRO A 601 29.25 -2.41 -9.99
N THR A 602 30.58 -2.53 -10.08
CA THR A 602 31.49 -1.96 -9.08
C THR A 602 31.58 -0.44 -9.21
N LEU A 603 31.94 0.24 -8.12
CA LEU A 603 32.15 1.70 -8.13
C LEU A 603 33.19 2.14 -9.19
N LYS A 604 34.25 1.36 -9.37
CA LYS A 604 35.29 1.65 -10.38
C LYS A 604 34.76 1.55 -11.80
N GLU A 605 33.89 0.58 -12.08
CA GLU A 605 33.24 0.45 -13.40
C GLU A 605 32.28 1.61 -13.65
N ILE A 606 31.48 1.99 -12.66
CA ILE A 606 30.59 3.16 -12.77
C ILE A 606 31.43 4.41 -13.07
N GLN A 607 32.47 4.70 -12.30
CA GLN A 607 33.32 5.88 -12.53
C GLN A 607 34.04 5.88 -13.89
N ARG A 608 34.34 4.70 -14.43
CA ARG A 608 35.06 4.55 -15.69
C ARG A 608 34.15 4.64 -16.91
N TYR A 609 32.94 4.06 -16.81
CA TYR A 609 32.06 3.85 -17.96
C TYR A 609 30.77 4.66 -17.90
N ALA A 610 30.31 5.07 -16.71
CA ALA A 610 29.29 6.11 -16.60
C ALA A 610 29.92 7.49 -16.86
N PHE A 611 29.08 8.45 -17.23
CA PHE A 611 29.47 9.85 -17.41
C PHE A 611 29.72 10.52 -16.05
N ASP A 612 29.78 11.85 -16.01
CA ASP A 612 29.95 12.59 -14.76
C ASP A 612 28.76 12.37 -13.80
N PRO A 613 28.99 12.36 -12.48
CA PRO A 613 27.92 12.25 -11.51
C PRO A 613 27.00 13.47 -11.61
N ILE A 614 25.69 13.22 -11.59
CA ILE A 614 24.67 14.27 -11.58
C ILE A 614 24.44 14.84 -10.17
N PHE A 615 24.86 14.11 -9.14
CA PHE A 615 24.76 14.52 -7.74
C PHE A 615 25.97 14.02 -6.96
N MET A 616 26.52 14.89 -6.11
CA MET A 616 27.55 14.57 -5.12
C MET A 616 27.26 15.35 -3.85
N ARG A 617 27.40 14.70 -2.69
CA ARG A 617 27.25 15.34 -1.39
C ARG A 617 28.57 15.88 -0.84
#